data_AF-A0A7W8ISV1-F1
#
_entry.id   AF-A0A7W8ISV1-F1
#
_cell.length_a   1.000
_cell.length_b   1.000
_cell.length_c   1.000
_cell.angle_alpha   90.00
_cell.angle_beta   90.00
_cell.angle_gamma   90.00
#
_symmetry.space_group_name_H-M   'P 1'
#
loop_
_entity.id
_entity.type
_entity.pdbx_description
1 polymer ?
#
loop_
_entity_poly.entity_id
_entity_poly.type
_entity_poly.pdbx_seq_one_letter_code
_entity_poly.pdbx_strand_id
1 'polypeptide(L)'
;MGMYQLSTLNHWNVYAKKQQEAWIAPTLLNGWVNFANGYETSGYFKDELGIVHLKGTVKGGTNNIIFYLPIGYRPLARLFFPVRYWTGTQENIGIVQINPDGGVVRTLGTDEVAFDSISFRAGQ
;
A
#
# COMPACT_ATOMS: atom_id res chain seq x y z
N MET A 1 41.55 36.07 -22.94
CA MET A 1 40.33 36.33 -22.15
C MET A 1 39.24 35.38 -22.66
N GLY A 2 38.75 34.47 -21.81
CA GLY A 2 37.68 33.53 -22.15
C GLY A 2 37.98 32.09 -21.70
N MET A 3 37.78 31.79 -20.42
CA MET A 3 37.67 30.40 -19.95
C MET A 3 36.22 29.95 -20.09
N TYR A 4 35.98 28.86 -20.81
CA TYR A 4 34.68 28.18 -20.83
C TYR A 4 34.52 27.40 -19.52
N GLN A 5 33.56 27.78 -18.67
CA GLN A 5 33.17 26.99 -17.51
C GLN A 5 32.13 25.96 -17.97
N LEU A 6 32.52 24.69 -18.07
CA LEU A 6 31.58 23.57 -18.20
C LEU A 6 30.99 23.30 -16.82
N SER A 7 29.73 23.69 -16.62
CA SER A 7 28.97 23.33 -15.41
C SER A 7 28.65 21.82 -15.44
N THR A 8 29.52 20.99 -14.88
CA THR A 8 29.19 19.59 -14.60
C THR A 8 28.24 19.56 -13.40
N LEU A 9 26.96 19.62 -13.70
CA LEU A 9 25.89 19.30 -12.76
C LEU A 9 26.15 17.91 -12.16
N ASN A 10 26.26 17.85 -10.83
CA ASN A 10 26.47 16.64 -10.04
C ASN A 10 25.22 15.71 -10.08
N HIS A 11 24.91 15.13 -11.24
CA HIS A 11 23.83 14.14 -11.38
C HIS A 11 24.12 12.86 -10.58
N TRP A 12 25.40 12.61 -10.24
CA TRP A 12 25.84 11.50 -9.39
C TRP A 12 25.32 11.58 -7.93
N ASN A 13 25.06 12.79 -7.41
CA ASN A 13 24.61 12.97 -6.02
C ASN A 13 23.09 12.85 -5.84
N VAL A 14 22.32 12.78 -6.94
CA VAL A 14 20.86 12.69 -6.90
C VAL A 14 20.42 11.22 -6.73
N TYR A 15 21.12 10.27 -7.34
CA TYR A 15 20.84 8.84 -7.19
C TYR A 15 21.40 8.25 -5.89
N ALA A 16 22.54 8.75 -5.40
CA ALA A 16 23.19 8.27 -4.19
C ALA A 16 22.48 8.67 -2.87
N LYS A 17 21.39 9.45 -2.93
CA LYS A 17 20.65 9.96 -1.77
C LYS A 17 19.15 9.65 -1.76
N LYS A 18 18.64 8.93 -2.75
CA LYS A 18 17.21 8.60 -2.76
C LYS A 18 17.00 7.45 -1.76
N GLN A 19 16.36 7.81 -0.65
CA GLN A 19 16.03 6.89 0.43
C GLN A 19 14.59 6.44 0.21
N GLN A 20 14.37 5.13 0.24
CA GLN A 20 13.03 4.57 0.19
C GLN A 20 12.15 5.17 1.30
N GLU A 21 10.95 5.61 0.94
CA GLU A 21 9.91 6.04 1.89
C GLU A 21 9.74 4.99 2.99
N ALA A 22 9.60 5.44 4.23
CA ALA A 22 9.23 4.57 5.33
C ALA A 22 7.80 4.03 5.17
N TRP A 23 7.52 2.89 5.78
CA TRP A 23 6.16 2.39 5.89
C TRP A 23 5.27 3.36 6.66
N ILE A 24 4.13 3.72 6.07
CA ILE A 24 3.10 4.57 6.67
C ILE A 24 1.99 3.67 7.19
N ALA A 25 1.62 3.85 8.46
CA ALA A 25 0.47 3.14 9.04
C ALA A 25 -0.84 3.78 8.54
N PRO A 26 -1.76 3.01 7.93
CA PRO A 26 -3.07 3.53 7.57
C PRO A 26 -3.93 3.79 8.81
N THR A 27 -4.79 4.79 8.73
CA THR A 27 -5.90 4.91 9.69
C THR A 27 -6.95 3.88 9.32
N LEU A 28 -7.01 2.79 10.09
CA LEU A 28 -8.04 1.76 9.94
C LEU A 28 -9.39 2.31 10.37
N LEU A 29 -10.42 2.02 9.58
CA LEU A 29 -11.77 2.53 9.74
C LEU A 29 -12.74 1.42 10.15
N ASN A 30 -13.96 1.80 10.51
CA ASN A 30 -15.10 0.88 10.63
C ASN A 30 -14.85 -0.36 11.52
N GLY A 31 -14.04 -0.22 12.57
CA GLY A 31 -13.72 -1.32 13.50
C GLY A 31 -12.71 -2.34 12.99
N TRP A 32 -12.02 -2.05 11.87
CA TRP A 32 -10.86 -2.81 11.45
C TRP A 32 -9.68 -2.53 12.39
N VAL A 33 -8.95 -3.58 12.75
CA VAL A 33 -7.76 -3.50 13.62
C VAL A 33 -6.65 -4.40 13.09
N ASN A 34 -5.40 -4.10 13.46
CA ASN A 34 -4.27 -4.97 13.17
C ASN A 34 -4.44 -6.32 13.88
N PHE A 35 -4.05 -7.41 13.21
CA PHE A 35 -4.14 -8.75 13.79
C PHE A 35 -3.09 -9.02 14.88
N ALA A 36 -1.87 -8.48 14.72
CA ALA A 36 -0.75 -8.44 15.68
C ALA A 36 -0.16 -9.78 16.19
N ASN A 37 -0.80 -10.93 15.92
CA ASN A 37 -0.39 -12.25 16.41
C ASN A 37 0.74 -12.89 15.57
N GLY A 38 1.89 -12.23 15.48
CA GLY A 38 3.03 -12.67 14.64
C GLY A 38 2.92 -12.28 13.16
N TYR A 39 1.86 -11.57 12.79
CA TYR A 39 1.68 -10.96 11.47
C TYR A 39 2.14 -9.50 11.49
N GLU A 40 2.62 -9.03 10.34
CA GLU A 40 3.00 -7.63 10.15
C GLU A 40 1.84 -6.68 10.44
N THR A 41 2.16 -5.52 11.00
CA THR A 41 1.20 -4.41 11.16
C THR A 41 0.88 -3.82 9.80
N SER A 42 -0.38 -3.45 9.57
CA SER A 42 -0.80 -2.86 8.31
C SER A 42 0.02 -1.61 7.98
N GLY A 43 0.46 -1.53 6.73
CA GLY A 43 1.29 -0.44 6.26
C GLY A 43 1.22 -0.32 4.75
N TYR A 44 1.54 0.87 4.25
CA TYR A 44 1.79 1.11 2.83
C TYR A 44 3.01 2.02 2.66
N PHE A 45 3.68 1.91 1.52
CA PHE A 45 4.65 2.90 1.05
C PHE A 45 4.65 2.93 -0.48
N LYS A 46 5.29 3.95 -1.06
CA LYS A 46 5.50 4.02 -2.50
C LYS A 46 6.98 3.97 -2.81
N ASP A 47 7.37 3.05 -3.69
CA ASP A 47 8.75 2.95 -4.12
C ASP A 47 9.15 4.05 -5.10
N GLU A 48 10.44 4.06 -5.38
CA GLU A 48 11.04 5.03 -6.27
C GLU A 48 10.55 5.00 -7.73
N LEU A 49 9.95 3.88 -8.14
CA LEU A 49 9.35 3.66 -9.46
C LEU A 49 7.86 4.03 -9.47
N GLY A 50 7.33 4.50 -8.34
CA GLY A 50 5.92 4.88 -8.18
C GLY A 50 5.01 3.66 -7.97
N ILE A 51 5.54 2.52 -7.54
CA ILE A 51 4.73 1.36 -7.16
C ILE A 51 4.40 1.46 -5.67
N VAL A 52 3.11 1.44 -5.36
CA VAL A 52 2.57 1.36 -4.01
C VAL A 52 2.60 -0.10 -3.59
N HIS A 53 3.16 -0.36 -2.43
CA HIS A 53 3.21 -1.67 -1.79
C HIS A 53 2.40 -1.62 -0.50
N LEU A 54 1.59 -2.63 -0.24
CA LEU A 54 0.91 -2.80 1.05
C LEU A 54 1.51 -4.00 1.79
N LYS A 55 1.36 -4.01 3.11
CA LYS A 55 1.73 -5.14 3.96
C LYS A 55 0.75 -5.34 5.10
N GLY A 56 0.91 -6.49 5.76
CA GLY A 56 0.32 -6.77 7.05
C GLY A 56 -1.10 -7.27 6.98
N THR A 57 -1.61 -7.58 8.16
CA THR A 57 -2.86 -8.31 8.32
C THR A 57 -3.80 -7.58 9.26
N VAL A 58 -5.04 -7.40 8.81
CA VAL A 58 -6.10 -6.77 9.59
C VAL A 58 -7.25 -7.74 9.83
N LYS A 59 -8.02 -7.49 10.89
CA LYS A 59 -9.21 -8.27 11.23
C LYS A 59 -10.38 -7.43 11.68
N GLY A 60 -11.55 -8.07 11.70
CA GLY A 60 -12.80 -7.51 12.20
C GLY A 60 -13.49 -6.67 11.13
N GLY A 61 -13.81 -5.42 11.49
CA GLY A 61 -14.54 -4.51 10.62
C GLY A 61 -16.04 -4.82 10.52
N THR A 62 -16.86 -3.78 10.65
CA THR A 62 -18.31 -3.87 10.42
C THR A 62 -18.71 -3.44 9.01
N ASN A 63 -17.78 -2.84 8.25
CA ASN A 63 -17.93 -2.41 6.87
C ASN A 63 -16.79 -2.98 6.01
N ASN A 64 -17.04 -3.09 4.71
CA ASN A 64 -16.06 -3.53 3.74
C ASN A 64 -14.90 -2.54 3.51
N ILE A 65 -15.10 -1.23 3.76
CA ILE A 65 -14.02 -0.24 3.67
C ILE A 65 -13.08 -0.40 4.88
N ILE A 66 -11.82 -0.75 4.59
CA ILE A 66 -10.80 -0.98 5.61
C ILE A 66 -10.08 0.33 5.95
N PHE A 67 -9.57 1.04 4.94
CA PHE A 67 -8.93 2.34 5.08
C PHE A 67 -8.90 3.06 3.71
N TYR A 68 -8.41 4.30 3.71
CA TYR A 68 -8.14 5.06 2.49
C TYR A 68 -6.66 5.33 2.31
N LEU A 69 -6.18 5.16 1.09
CA LEU A 69 -4.89 5.68 0.64
C LEU A 69 -4.99 7.19 0.38
N PRO A 70 -4.00 7.99 0.82
CA PRO A 70 -3.96 9.42 0.52
C PRO A 70 -3.68 9.67 -0.97
N ILE A 71 -4.00 10.89 -1.43
CA ILE A 71 -3.57 11.37 -2.75
C ILE A 71 -2.05 11.20 -2.86
N GLY A 72 -1.54 10.75 -4.00
CA GLY A 72 -0.15 10.34 -4.20
C GLY A 72 0.03 8.82 -4.22
N TYR A 73 -0.90 8.05 -3.62
CA TYR A 73 -0.82 6.59 -3.47
C TYR A 73 -2.00 5.87 -4.15
N ARG A 74 -2.89 6.60 -4.82
CA ARG A 74 -4.14 6.03 -5.35
C ARG A 74 -3.92 5.51 -6.77
N PRO A 75 -4.60 4.42 -7.18
CA PRO A 75 -4.59 4.00 -8.58
C PRO A 75 -5.48 4.91 -9.44
N LEU A 76 -5.29 4.90 -10.77
CA LEU A 76 -6.19 5.61 -11.71
C LEU A 76 -7.54 4.91 -11.91
N ALA A 77 -7.57 3.60 -11.74
CA ALA A 77 -8.73 2.75 -11.99
C ALA A 77 -8.92 1.78 -10.84
N ARG A 78 -10.09 1.15 -10.78
CA ARG A 78 -10.36 0.09 -9.80
C ARG A 78 -9.46 -1.11 -10.08
N LEU A 79 -8.77 -1.58 -9.05
CA LEU A 79 -7.91 -2.75 -9.09
C LEU A 79 -8.45 -3.84 -8.16
N PHE A 80 -8.19 -5.11 -8.51
CA PHE A 80 -8.60 -6.28 -7.74
C PHE A 80 -7.40 -7.18 -7.51
N PHE A 81 -7.16 -7.54 -6.26
CA PHE A 81 -6.03 -8.37 -5.87
C PHE A 81 -6.50 -9.62 -5.12
N PRO A 82 -6.05 -10.82 -5.52
CA PRO A 82 -6.25 -12.01 -4.72
C PRO A 82 -5.41 -11.90 -3.45
N VAL A 83 -6.04 -12.18 -2.31
CA VAL A 83 -5.41 -12.12 -0.99
C VAL A 83 -5.77 -13.34 -0.16
N ARG A 84 -4.89 -13.72 0.77
CA ARG A 84 -5.23 -14.67 1.82
C ARG A 84 -6.25 -14.04 2.76
N TYR A 85 -7.29 -14.78 3.08
CA TYR A 85 -8.20 -14.47 4.19
C TYR A 85 -8.38 -15.67 5.10
N TRP A 86 -8.86 -15.41 6.31
CA TRP A 86 -9.25 -16.43 7.27
C TRP A 86 -10.68 -16.16 7.77
N THR A 87 -11.46 -17.22 7.99
CA THR A 87 -12.90 -17.18 8.32
C THR A 87 -13.25 -17.53 9.76
N GLY A 88 -12.28 -17.47 10.68
CA GLY A 88 -12.49 -18.07 12.00
C GLY A 88 -12.12 -19.56 12.07
N THR A 89 -12.12 -20.25 10.92
CA THR A 89 -12.06 -21.72 10.86
C THR A 89 -11.14 -22.25 9.77
N GLN A 90 -11.02 -21.57 8.63
CA GLN A 90 -10.26 -22.02 7.48
C GLN A 90 -9.54 -20.87 6.78
N GLU A 91 -8.43 -21.17 6.11
CA GLU A 91 -7.78 -20.26 5.18
C GLU A 91 -8.39 -20.37 3.79
N ASN A 92 -8.53 -19.24 3.09
CA ASN A 92 -9.11 -19.20 1.77
C ASN A 92 -8.58 -17.97 0.99
N ILE A 93 -8.95 -17.83 -0.30
CA ILE A 93 -8.50 -16.75 -1.19
C ILE A 93 -9.66 -15.82 -1.53
N GLY A 94 -9.51 -14.56 -1.14
CA GLY A 94 -10.51 -13.51 -1.28
C GLY A 94 -10.01 -12.43 -2.24
N ILE A 95 -10.80 -11.37 -2.39
CA ILE A 95 -10.44 -10.23 -3.22
C ILE A 95 -10.45 -8.96 -2.38
N VAL A 96 -9.35 -8.22 -2.43
CA VAL A 96 -9.30 -6.81 -2.03
C VAL A 96 -9.41 -5.95 -3.28
N GLN A 97 -10.36 -5.02 -3.24
CA GLN A 97 -10.56 -4.01 -4.25
C GLN A 97 -9.91 -2.70 -3.78
N ILE A 98 -9.15 -2.05 -4.67
CA ILE A 98 -8.64 -0.69 -4.44
C ILE A 98 -9.29 0.24 -5.45
N ASN A 99 -9.99 1.25 -4.94
CA ASN A 99 -10.71 2.24 -5.74
C ASN A 99 -9.84 3.46 -6.10
N PRO A 100 -10.19 4.21 -7.17
CA PRO A 100 -9.49 5.45 -7.52
C PRO A 100 -9.54 6.55 -6.45
N ASP A 101 -10.54 6.53 -5.57
CA ASP A 101 -10.62 7.43 -4.42
C ASP A 101 -9.66 7.03 -3.27
N GLY A 102 -8.91 5.94 -3.45
CA GLY A 102 -7.99 5.37 -2.47
C GLY A 102 -8.62 4.37 -1.52
N GLY A 103 -9.92 4.09 -1.63
CA GLY A 103 -10.60 3.14 -0.75
C GLY A 103 -10.04 1.73 -0.95
N VAL A 104 -9.46 1.17 0.12
CA VAL A 104 -9.05 -0.23 0.21
C VAL A 104 -10.19 -1.01 0.84
N VAL A 105 -10.81 -1.87 0.05
CA VAL A 105 -12.11 -2.47 0.33
C VAL A 105 -12.00 -3.99 0.28
N ARG A 106 -12.48 -4.65 1.33
CA ARG A 106 -12.72 -6.10 1.31
C ARG A 106 -13.95 -6.40 0.46
N THR A 107 -13.81 -7.27 -0.54
CA THR A 107 -14.96 -7.69 -1.37
C THR A 107 -15.62 -8.96 -0.85
N LEU A 108 -14.86 -9.86 -0.21
CA LEU A 108 -15.34 -11.16 0.31
C LEU A 108 -14.60 -11.53 1.61
N GLY A 109 -15.21 -12.40 2.44
CA GLY A 109 -14.66 -12.89 3.72
C GLY A 109 -15.12 -12.07 4.93
N THR A 110 -15.00 -12.63 6.14
CA THR A 110 -15.58 -12.04 7.37
C THR A 110 -14.54 -11.59 8.38
N ASP A 111 -13.42 -12.29 8.54
CA ASP A 111 -12.63 -12.12 9.78
C ASP A 111 -11.27 -11.49 9.58
N GLU A 112 -10.44 -11.96 8.65
CA GLU A 112 -9.06 -11.50 8.49
C GLU A 112 -8.68 -11.28 7.03
N VAL A 113 -7.89 -10.25 6.73
CA VAL A 113 -7.40 -9.92 5.38
C VAL A 113 -5.91 -9.59 5.44
N ALA A 114 -5.10 -10.28 4.62
CA ALA A 114 -3.67 -10.01 4.47
C ALA A 114 -3.38 -9.21 3.19
N PHE A 115 -2.46 -8.23 3.26
CA PHE A 115 -2.15 -7.34 2.14
C PHE A 115 -0.80 -7.61 1.46
N ASP A 116 -0.02 -8.58 1.94
CA ASP A 116 1.39 -8.76 1.56
C ASP A 116 1.60 -9.08 0.06
N SER A 117 0.55 -9.43 -0.68
CA SER A 117 0.57 -9.67 -2.13
C SER A 117 0.22 -8.44 -2.98
N ILE A 118 -0.13 -7.30 -2.37
CA ILE A 118 -0.67 -6.15 -3.08
C ILE A 118 0.42 -5.14 -3.42
N SER A 119 0.70 -5.02 -4.71
CA SER A 119 1.50 -3.94 -5.28
C SER A 119 0.88 -3.40 -6.56
N PHE A 120 0.90 -2.07 -6.75
CA PHE A 120 0.35 -1.44 -7.95
C PHE A 120 0.95 -0.07 -8.24
N ARG A 121 0.90 0.37 -9.50
CA ARG A 121 1.39 1.70 -9.89
C ARG A 121 0.46 2.80 -9.37
N ALA A 122 1.02 3.77 -8.64
CA ALA A 122 0.31 5.00 -8.28
C ALA A 122 -0.08 5.77 -9.54
N GLY A 123 -1.30 6.28 -9.53
CA GLY A 123 -1.93 7.02 -10.61
C GLY A 123 -2.01 8.52 -10.37
N GLN A 124 -2.15 8.92 -9.11
CA GLN A 124 -2.37 10.29 -8.65
C GLN A 124 -1.77 10.47 -7.27
#